data_AF-A0A3D3HIC1-F1
#
_entry.id   AF-A0A3D3HIC1-F1
#
_cell.length_a   1.000
_cell.length_b   1.000
_cell.length_c   1.000
_cell.angle_alpha   90.00
_cell.angle_beta   90.00
_cell.angle_gamma   90.00
#
_symmetry.space_group_name_H-M   'P 1'
#
loop_
_entity.id
_entity.type
_entity.pdbx_description
1 polymer ?
#
loop_
_entity_poly.entity_id
_entity_poly.type
_entity_poly.pdbx_seq_one_letter_code
_entity_poly.pdbx_strand_id
1 'polypeptide(L)' 'MDAIKKGDGKVVLTTVSGGKLTASLGMGKVKITDEAGNSAYVTVADLKGTNGIIHVIDGVVLPR' A
#
# COMPACT_ATOMS: atom_id res chain seq x y z
N MET A 1 -1.24 -10.85 -2.98
CA MET A 1 0.18 -10.75 -3.43
C MET A 1 0.38 -10.63 -4.97
N ASP A 2 -0.64 -10.89 -5.81
CA ASP A 2 -0.46 -10.93 -7.28
C ASP A 2 -0.42 -9.57 -7.99
N ALA A 3 -1.01 -8.52 -7.43
CA ALA A 3 -1.06 -7.21 -8.09
C ALA A 3 0.31 -6.52 -8.21
N ILE A 4 1.24 -6.85 -7.32
CA ILE A 4 2.54 -6.17 -7.22
C ILE A 4 3.59 -6.83 -8.12
N LYS A 5 3.49 -8.15 -8.35
CA LYS A 5 4.29 -8.85 -9.37
C LYS A 5 3.87 -8.50 -10.80
N LYS A 6 2.61 -8.10 -11.00
CA LYS A 6 2.04 -7.81 -12.33
C LYS A 6 2.28 -6.36 -12.79
N GLY A 7 2.67 -5.46 -11.89
CA GLY A 7 2.86 -4.03 -12.13
C GLY A 7 4.28 -3.52 -11.91
N ASP A 8 5.31 -4.34 -12.18
CA ASP A 8 6.71 -3.91 -12.07
C ASP A 8 7.13 -3.43 -10.66
N GLY A 9 6.49 -4.00 -9.62
CA GLY A 9 6.80 -3.64 -8.25
C GLY A 9 6.45 -2.19 -7.88
N LYS A 10 5.58 -1.49 -8.62
CA LYS A 10 5.03 -0.18 -8.23
C LYS A 10 3.58 -0.02 -8.72
N VAL A 11 2.68 0.31 -7.81
CA VAL A 11 1.28 0.65 -8.11
C VAL A 11 0.92 1.96 -7.44
N VAL A 12 0.35 2.89 -8.21
CA VAL A 12 -0.25 4.11 -7.68
C VAL A 12 -1.74 3.84 -7.47
N LEU A 13 -2.18 3.96 -6.23
CA LEU A 13 -3.53 3.77 -5.75
C LEU A 13 -4.14 5.13 -5.46
N THR A 14 -5.32 5.41 -6.01
CA THR A 14 -6.09 6.59 -5.62
C THR A 14 -6.99 6.22 -4.46
N THR A 15 -6.90 6.96 -3.36
CA THR A 15 -7.75 6.76 -2.18
C THR A 15 -9.16 7.27 -2.45
N VAL A 16 -10.12 6.80 -1.66
CA VAL A 16 -11.51 7.29 -1.70
C VAL A 16 -11.58 8.80 -1.39
N SER A 17 -10.62 9.33 -0.63
CA SER A 17 -10.48 10.76 -0.33
C SER A 17 -9.88 11.57 -1.48
N GLY A 18 -9.47 10.94 -2.59
CA GLY A 18 -8.81 11.59 -3.73
C GLY A 18 -7.28 11.69 -3.64
N GLY A 19 -6.69 11.45 -2.47
CA GLY A 19 -5.24 11.41 -2.28
C GLY A 19 -4.57 10.24 -3.00
N LYS A 20 -3.31 10.41 -3.43
CA LYS A 20 -2.55 9.37 -4.15
C LYS A 20 -1.59 8.64 -3.24
N LEU A 21 -1.74 7.32 -3.16
CA LEU A 21 -0.81 6.42 -2.50
C LEU A 21 0.04 5.69 -3.52
N THR A 22 1.34 5.62 -3.31
CA THR A 22 2.25 4.86 -4.16
C THR A 22 2.72 3.64 -3.39
N ALA A 23 2.24 2.44 -3.73
CA ALA A 23 2.79 1.21 -3.22
C ALA A 23 3.92 0.71 -4.13
N SER A 24 5.01 0.22 -3.55
CA SER A 24 6.19 -0.29 -4.24
C SER A 24 6.67 -1.57 -3.60
N LEU A 25 7.31 -2.48 -4.34
CA LEU A 25 7.91 -3.71 -3.84
C LEU A 25 9.41 -3.52 -3.75
N GLY A 26 9.93 -3.45 -2.53
CA GLY A 26 11.37 -3.40 -2.28
C GLY A 26 11.79 -4.61 -1.45
N MET A 27 12.74 -5.39 -1.95
CA MET A 27 13.36 -6.51 -1.20
C MET A 27 12.34 -7.47 -0.56
N GLY A 28 11.30 -7.84 -1.30
CA GLY A 28 10.27 -8.79 -0.83
C GLY A 28 9.23 -8.22 0.14
N LYS A 29 9.28 -6.91 0.47
CA LYS A 29 8.26 -6.21 1.26
C LYS A 29 7.60 -5.12 0.43
N VAL A 30 6.32 -4.87 0.72
CA VAL A 30 5.55 -3.79 0.08
C VAL A 30 5.76 -2.52 0.90
N LYS A 31 6.23 -1.45 0.25
CA LYS A 31 6.38 -0.12 0.81
C LYS A 31 5.31 0.80 0.23
N ILE A 32 4.48 1.36 1.08
CA ILE A 32 3.48 2.37 0.73
C ILE A 32 4.04 3.74 1.05
N THR A 33 4.03 4.64 0.07
CA THR A 33 4.43 6.04 0.21
C THR A 33 3.23 6.93 -0.08
N ASP A 34 3.01 7.89 0.80
CA ASP A 34 1.94 8.88 0.68
C ASP A 34 2.41 10.15 -0.03
N GLU A 35 1.45 10.99 -0.38
CA GLU A 35 1.64 12.33 -0.94
C GLU A 35 2.33 13.28 0.05
N ALA A 36 2.18 13.03 1.36
CA ALA A 36 2.92 13.73 2.41
C ALA A 36 4.41 13.29 2.51
N GLY A 37 4.85 12.31 1.73
CA GLY A 37 6.20 11.73 1.82
C GLY A 37 6.36 10.67 2.92
N ASN A 38 5.31 10.42 3.70
CA ASN A 38 5.28 9.36 4.70
C ASN A 38 5.41 8.00 4.01
N SER A 39 6.25 7.13 4.56
CA SER A 39 6.49 5.80 4.02
C SER A 39 6.21 4.75 5.09
N ALA A 40 5.37 3.79 4.77
CA ALA A 40 5.04 2.66 5.62
C ALA A 40 5.36 1.34 4.90
N TYR A 41 5.66 0.30 5.65
CA TYR A 41 5.89 -1.04 5.10
C TYR A 41 4.75 -1.96 5.50
N VAL A 42 4.26 -2.76 4.56
CA VAL A 42 3.25 -3.79 4.82
C VAL A 42 3.91 -4.93 5.58
N THR A 43 3.42 -5.18 6.79
CA THR A 43 3.86 -6.27 7.67
C THR A 43 3.02 -7.53 7.49
N VAL A 44 1.71 -7.36 7.27
CA VAL A 44 0.78 -8.47 7.01
C VAL A 44 -0.09 -8.10 5.82
N ALA A 45 -0.09 -8.92 4.79
CA ALA A 45 -0.91 -8.74 3.59
C ALA A 45 -2.01 -9.80 3.51
N ASP A 46 -3.08 -9.49 2.77
CA ASP A 46 -4.13 -10.44 2.37
C ASP A 46 -4.98 -11.01 3.53
N LEU A 47 -5.27 -10.18 4.54
CA LEU A 47 -6.28 -10.54 5.54
C LEU A 47 -7.68 -10.41 4.94
N LYS A 48 -8.35 -11.54 4.69
CA LYS A 48 -9.74 -11.56 4.23
C LYS A 48 -10.67 -11.06 5.33
N GLY A 49 -11.23 -9.88 5.12
CA GLY A 49 -12.39 -9.39 5.86
C GLY A 49 -13.68 -9.71 5.11
N THR A 50 -14.81 -9.62 5.80
CA THR A 50 -16.15 -9.82 5.23
C THR A 50 -16.46 -8.85 4.09
N ASN A 51 -15.83 -7.68 4.09
CA ASN A 51 -16.08 -6.59 3.14
C ASN A 51 -14.85 -6.24 2.28
N GLY A 52 -13.81 -7.09 2.24
CA GLY A 52 -12.63 -6.81 1.43
C GLY A 52 -11.36 -7.44 1.95
N ILE A 53 -10.23 -6.83 1.57
CA ILE A 53 -8.89 -7.29 1.94
C ILE A 53 -8.25 -6.21 2.79
N ILE A 54 -7.69 -6.61 3.93
CA ILE A 54 -6.96 -5.73 4.85
C ILE A 54 -5.47 -6.01 4.67
N HIS A 55 -4.71 -4.93 4.56
CA HIS A 55 -3.24 -4.95 4.60
C HIS A 55 -2.81 -4.14 5.82
N VAL A 56 -2.01 -4.76 6.70
CA VAL A 56 -1.43 -4.12 7.87
C VAL A 56 -0.10 -3.47 7.49
N ILE A 57 0.06 -2.21 7.84
CA ILE A 57 1.28 -1.44 7.66
C ILE A 57 1.85 -1.03 9.01
N ASP A 58 3.18 -0.96 9.11
CA ASP A 58 3.91 -0.54 10.32
C ASP A 58 4.23 0.96 10.30
N GLY A 59 3.34 1.77 9.74
CA GLY A 59 3.54 3.20 9.60
C GLY A 59 2.23 3.93 9.37
N VAL A 60 2.26 5.24 9.57
CA VAL A 60 1.09 6.11 9.42
C VAL A 60 1.18 6.86 8.09
N VAL A 61 0.09 6.82 7.35
CA VAL A 61 -0.12 7.49 6.06
C VAL A 61 -1.14 8.60 6.33
N LEU A 62 -0.82 9.85 5.98
CA LEU A 62 -1.60 11.04 6.30
C LEU A 62 -2.10 11.71 5.01
N PRO A 63 -3.40 11.59 4.69
CA PRO A 63 -3.98 12.29 3.56
C PRO A 63 -3.95 13.81 3.77
N ARG A 64 -3.81 14.57 2.68
CA ARG A 64 -4.00 16.03 2.63
C ARG A 64 -5.39 16.39 2.14
#